data_AF-A0A3N5RGP6-F1
#
_entry.id   AF-A0A3N5RGP6-F1
#
_cell.length_a   1.000
_cell.length_b   1.000
_cell.length_c   1.000
_cell.angle_alpha   90.00
_cell.angle_beta   90.00
_cell.angle_gamma   90.00
#
_symmetry.space_group_name_H-M   'P 1'
#
loop_
_entity.id
_entity.type
_entity.pdbx_description
1 polymer ?
#
loop_
_entity_poly.entity_id
_entity_poly.type
_entity_poly.pdbx_seq_one_letter_code
_entity_poly.pdbx_strand_id
1 'polypeptide(L)'
;MNIPFDFSSLDLSDPAYIEANRRGQITQQQRQILGGKLGNAISCFSSFASLFVLPGLGLFGLILLAVLKADALVIFGYAALIILLSLGVFIFVTFRSYHHYSSVKKDLDSGLIQTADGCLEYGKDKYEASLGNGAHLVLPRVWNGLLPGINYLFYYLPGSRIILSAETRSVMPPERAREKLIEILGKANRFTGEDIETNRQGDMTFRQIVRLLPNILVGFLFTLPGIAFLSYFLYILLLAPDADWKENLVAAVIVTIIGGAFAVVGLFITVKSLSDLFSFKAVSIEGEGRKIRRVSRTRSNSRSSSSNTVSYYYRVAEKEFKIPKRAYLALVDGLTYRLYHTPRSSVLLSIEPLISPVPEELSSSGRNT
;
A
#
# COMPACT_ATOMS: atom_id res chain seq x y z
N MET A 1 7.59 -12.17 -3.68
CA MET A 1 6.22 -11.67 -3.51
C MET A 1 5.36 -12.78 -2.91
N ASN A 2 4.87 -12.63 -1.68
CA ASN A 2 3.91 -13.60 -1.12
C ASN A 2 2.55 -13.29 -1.72
N ILE A 3 1.87 -14.29 -2.27
CA ILE A 3 0.56 -14.13 -2.89
C ILE A 3 -0.44 -13.94 -1.73
N PRO A 4 -1.06 -12.77 -1.58
CA PRO A 4 -1.93 -12.52 -0.45
C PRO A 4 -3.28 -13.20 -0.70
N PHE A 5 -3.58 -14.24 0.06
CA PHE A 5 -4.91 -14.85 0.06
C PHE A 5 -5.94 -13.89 0.67
N ASP A 6 -7.04 -13.67 -0.03
CA ASP A 6 -8.14 -12.87 0.49
C ASP A 6 -9.00 -13.73 1.42
N PHE A 7 -8.78 -13.67 2.74
CA PHE A 7 -9.57 -14.40 3.73
C PHE A 7 -10.47 -13.45 4.53
N SER A 8 -11.12 -12.51 3.86
CA SER A 8 -11.97 -11.48 4.49
C SER A 8 -13.05 -11.97 5.44
N SER A 9 -13.37 -13.28 5.44
CA SER A 9 -14.38 -13.91 6.30
C SER A 9 -13.81 -14.75 7.45
N LEU A 10 -12.48 -14.91 7.55
CA LEU A 10 -11.90 -15.74 8.61
C LEU A 10 -11.54 -14.86 9.82
N ASP A 11 -12.37 -14.93 10.85
CA ASP A 11 -11.98 -14.44 12.17
C ASP A 11 -11.03 -15.48 12.80
N LEU A 12 -9.77 -15.10 12.96
CA LEU A 12 -8.76 -16.00 13.52
C LEU A 12 -8.98 -16.28 15.01
N SER A 13 -9.82 -15.48 15.66
CA SER A 13 -10.12 -15.54 17.09
C SER A 13 -11.45 -16.25 17.37
N ASP A 14 -12.10 -16.82 16.36
CA ASP A 14 -13.38 -17.54 16.50
C ASP A 14 -13.21 -18.75 17.43
N PRO A 15 -13.96 -18.83 18.55
CA PRO A 15 -13.90 -19.95 19.48
C PRO A 15 -14.11 -21.31 18.83
N ALA A 16 -14.97 -21.40 17.81
CA ALA A 16 -15.24 -22.66 17.11
C ALA A 16 -14.03 -23.16 16.32
N TYR A 17 -13.26 -22.24 15.70
CA TYR A 17 -12.01 -22.59 15.03
C TYR A 17 -10.92 -22.95 16.03
N ILE A 18 -10.80 -22.21 17.13
CA ILE A 18 -9.82 -22.50 18.18
C ILE A 18 -10.06 -23.90 18.75
N GLU A 19 -11.31 -24.24 19.10
CA GLU A 19 -11.62 -25.55 19.67
C GLU A 19 -11.41 -26.69 18.67
N ALA A 20 -11.81 -26.51 17.41
CA ALA A 20 -11.53 -27.48 16.36
C ALA A 20 -10.01 -27.70 16.16
N ASN A 21 -9.25 -26.61 16.04
CA ASN A 21 -7.80 -26.69 15.84
C ASN A 21 -7.07 -27.24 17.07
N ARG A 22 -7.58 -26.99 18.29
CA ARG A 22 -7.09 -27.59 19.55
C ARG A 22 -7.25 -29.11 19.54
N ARG A 23 -8.32 -29.63 18.92
CA ARG A 23 -8.53 -31.06 18.68
C ARG A 23 -7.74 -31.60 17.47
N GLY A 24 -6.90 -30.79 16.83
CA GLY A 24 -6.16 -31.17 15.62
C GLY A 24 -7.03 -31.29 14.37
N GLN A 25 -8.21 -30.65 14.35
CA GLN A 25 -9.15 -30.72 13.24
C GLN A 25 -9.25 -29.38 12.50
N ILE A 26 -9.10 -29.41 11.18
CA ILE A 26 -9.37 -28.25 10.32
C ILE A 26 -10.85 -28.26 9.96
N THR A 27 -11.58 -27.19 10.30
CA THR A 27 -13.02 -27.08 9.99
C THR A 27 -13.28 -27.09 8.48
N GLN A 28 -14.49 -27.54 8.08
CA GLN A 28 -14.88 -27.55 6.67
C GLN A 28 -14.85 -26.13 6.07
N GLN A 29 -15.22 -25.11 6.83
CA GLN A 29 -15.17 -23.71 6.40
C GLN A 29 -13.74 -23.24 6.14
N GLN A 30 -12.79 -23.54 7.05
CA GLN A 30 -11.38 -23.26 6.81
C GLN A 30 -10.86 -24.00 5.57
N ARG A 31 -11.22 -25.29 5.38
CA ARG A 31 -10.84 -26.05 4.19
C ARG A 31 -11.39 -25.45 2.90
N GLN A 32 -12.66 -25.05 2.88
CA GLN A 32 -13.29 -24.40 1.72
C GLN A 32 -12.64 -23.05 1.41
N ILE A 33 -12.35 -22.26 2.44
CA ILE A 33 -11.71 -20.95 2.30
C ILE A 33 -10.28 -21.10 1.76
N LEU A 34 -9.51 -22.04 2.31
CA LEU A 34 -8.14 -22.32 1.88
C LEU A 34 -8.14 -22.95 0.47
N GLY A 35 -8.93 -24.01 0.25
CA GLY A 35 -9.01 -24.76 -1.01
C GLY A 35 -9.66 -24.01 -2.18
N GLY A 36 -10.77 -23.30 -1.94
CA GLY A 36 -11.54 -22.62 -2.98
C GLY A 36 -10.84 -21.39 -3.56
N LYS A 37 -10.01 -20.69 -2.76
CA LYS A 37 -9.28 -19.49 -3.22
C LYS A 37 -7.91 -19.80 -3.83
N LEU A 38 -7.38 -20.99 -3.57
CA LEU A 38 -6.14 -21.50 -4.15
C LEU A 38 -6.22 -21.67 -5.69
N GLY A 39 -7.37 -22.07 -6.24
CA GLY A 39 -7.57 -22.17 -7.69
C GLY A 39 -7.67 -20.82 -8.41
N ASN A 40 -8.31 -19.83 -7.78
CA ASN A 40 -8.58 -18.52 -8.41
C ASN A 40 -7.42 -17.52 -8.28
N ALA A 41 -6.62 -17.60 -7.22
CA ALA A 41 -5.51 -16.68 -6.98
C ALA A 41 -4.34 -16.84 -7.97
N ILE A 42 -4.19 -18.03 -8.55
CA ILE A 42 -3.16 -18.33 -9.56
C ILE A 42 -3.48 -17.67 -10.91
N SER A 43 -4.75 -17.31 -11.17
CA SER A 43 -5.20 -17.08 -12.53
C SER A 43 -5.23 -15.61 -12.98
N CYS A 44 -5.59 -14.65 -12.12
CA CYS A 44 -6.04 -13.36 -12.66
C CYS A 44 -5.00 -12.23 -12.62
N PHE A 45 -4.36 -11.92 -11.49
CA PHE A 45 -3.72 -10.60 -11.33
C PHE A 45 -2.21 -10.58 -11.64
N SER A 46 -1.45 -11.59 -11.20
CA SER A 46 -0.02 -11.64 -11.48
C SER A 46 0.27 -12.01 -12.94
N SER A 47 -0.57 -12.88 -13.52
CA SER A 47 -0.52 -13.23 -14.93
C SER A 47 -0.85 -12.02 -15.81
N PHE A 48 -1.86 -11.21 -15.47
CA PHE A 48 -2.19 -10.00 -16.24
C PHE A 48 -1.06 -8.96 -16.20
N ALA A 49 -0.49 -8.67 -15.03
CA ALA A 49 0.52 -7.62 -14.93
C ALA A 49 1.77 -7.95 -15.76
N SER A 50 2.25 -9.20 -15.74
CA SER A 50 3.38 -9.61 -16.58
C SER A 50 3.02 -9.66 -18.06
N LEU A 51 1.79 -10.05 -18.41
CA LEU A 51 1.35 -10.19 -19.81
C LEU A 51 1.06 -8.85 -20.49
N PHE A 52 0.79 -7.77 -19.74
CA PHE A 52 0.38 -6.49 -20.32
C PHE A 52 1.31 -5.32 -19.99
N VAL A 53 1.94 -5.26 -18.82
CA VAL A 53 2.80 -4.11 -18.46
C VAL A 53 4.11 -4.14 -19.24
N LEU A 54 4.77 -5.30 -19.30
CA LEU A 54 6.03 -5.43 -20.03
C LEU A 54 5.82 -5.26 -21.55
N PRO A 55 4.80 -5.88 -22.19
CA PRO A 55 4.50 -5.59 -23.59
C PRO A 55 4.01 -4.17 -23.83
N GLY A 56 3.29 -3.54 -22.90
CA GLY A 56 2.84 -2.16 -23.03
C GLY A 56 3.99 -1.15 -22.99
N LEU A 57 4.94 -1.31 -22.07
CA LEU A 57 6.19 -0.53 -22.06
C LEU A 57 7.05 -0.83 -23.29
N GLY A 58 7.08 -2.09 -23.73
CA GLY A 58 7.73 -2.48 -24.98
C GLY A 58 7.12 -1.80 -26.20
N LEU A 59 5.79 -1.74 -26.30
CA LEU A 59 5.09 -1.07 -27.39
C LEU A 59 5.41 0.44 -27.42
N PHE A 60 5.41 1.09 -26.26
CA PHE A 60 5.82 2.50 -26.17
C PHE A 60 7.28 2.70 -26.65
N GLY A 61 8.19 1.84 -26.22
CA GLY A 61 9.58 1.83 -26.70
C GLY A 61 9.67 1.65 -28.22
N LEU A 62 8.88 0.74 -28.79
CA LEU A 62 8.82 0.51 -30.23
C LEU A 62 8.29 1.72 -31.00
N ILE A 63 7.25 2.39 -30.50
CA ILE A 63 6.71 3.62 -31.10
C ILE A 63 7.75 4.74 -31.05
N LEU A 64 8.42 4.91 -29.91
CA LEU A 64 9.47 5.92 -29.77
C LEU A 64 10.63 5.66 -30.74
N LEU A 65 11.09 4.41 -30.84
CA LEU A 65 12.13 4.01 -31.80
C LEU A 65 11.69 4.26 -33.25
N ALA A 66 10.41 4.05 -33.57
CA ALA A 66 9.86 4.34 -34.89
C ALA A 66 9.80 5.85 -35.20
N VAL A 67 9.38 6.69 -34.23
CA VAL A 67 9.37 8.16 -34.36
C VAL A 67 10.79 8.71 -34.55
N LEU A 68 11.76 8.10 -33.88
CA LEU A 68 13.19 8.43 -34.03
C LEU A 68 13.84 7.81 -35.28
N LYS A 69 13.07 7.09 -36.10
CA LYS A 69 13.54 6.42 -37.33
C LYS A 69 14.73 5.47 -37.10
N ALA A 70 14.71 4.70 -36.00
CA ALA A 70 15.74 3.71 -35.70
C ALA A 70 15.76 2.55 -36.72
N ASP A 71 16.92 1.91 -36.89
CA ASP A 71 17.11 0.78 -37.80
C ASP A 71 16.25 -0.43 -37.43
N ALA A 72 15.78 -1.17 -38.44
CA ALA A 72 14.90 -2.33 -38.26
C ALA A 72 15.51 -3.41 -37.34
N LEU A 73 16.82 -3.64 -37.43
CA LEU A 73 17.53 -4.62 -36.58
C LEU A 73 17.46 -4.23 -35.10
N VAL A 74 17.54 -2.95 -34.77
CA VAL A 74 17.41 -2.42 -33.41
C VAL A 74 15.99 -2.63 -32.90
N ILE A 75 14.99 -2.36 -33.74
CA ILE A 75 13.56 -2.57 -33.41
C ILE A 75 13.28 -4.05 -33.12
N PHE A 76 13.75 -4.97 -33.97
CA PHE A 76 13.58 -6.41 -33.78
C PHE A 76 14.31 -6.93 -32.53
N GLY A 77 15.57 -6.49 -32.32
CA GLY A 77 16.34 -6.87 -31.13
C GLY A 77 15.65 -6.43 -29.83
N TYR A 78 15.11 -5.21 -29.81
CA TYR A 78 14.35 -4.70 -28.68
C TYR A 78 13.07 -5.52 -28.44
N ALA A 79 12.30 -5.81 -29.50
CA ALA A 79 11.09 -6.62 -29.40
C ALA A 79 11.38 -8.02 -28.84
N ALA A 80 12.41 -8.71 -29.35
CA ALA A 80 12.81 -10.03 -28.89
C ALA A 80 13.21 -10.02 -27.40
N LEU A 81 13.96 -9.01 -26.96
CA LEU A 81 14.34 -8.85 -25.56
C LEU A 81 13.11 -8.70 -24.65
N ILE A 82 12.13 -7.87 -25.03
CA ILE A 82 10.90 -7.67 -24.23
C ILE A 82 10.11 -8.99 -24.12
N ILE A 83 10.02 -9.76 -25.20
CA ILE A 83 9.32 -11.07 -25.20
C ILE A 83 10.01 -12.03 -24.24
N LEU A 84 11.34 -12.16 -24.32
CA LEU A 84 12.12 -13.05 -23.45
C LEU A 84 11.99 -12.66 -21.97
N LEU A 85 12.09 -11.37 -21.66
CA LEU A 85 11.89 -10.86 -20.29
C LEU A 85 10.47 -11.15 -19.77
N SER A 86 9.45 -10.94 -20.61
CA SER A 86 8.05 -11.20 -20.25
C SER A 86 7.81 -12.68 -19.97
N LEU A 87 8.36 -13.57 -20.80
CA LEU A 87 8.28 -15.02 -20.62
C LEU A 87 8.99 -15.48 -19.35
N GLY A 88 10.20 -14.97 -19.09
CA GLY A 88 10.97 -15.30 -17.88
C GLY A 88 10.22 -14.90 -16.60
N VAL A 89 9.65 -13.70 -16.57
CA VAL A 89 8.81 -13.23 -15.45
C VAL A 89 7.57 -14.11 -15.28
N PHE A 90 6.89 -14.47 -16.38
CA PHE A 90 5.71 -15.32 -16.35
C PHE A 90 6.00 -16.72 -15.77
N ILE A 91 7.06 -17.38 -16.23
CA ILE A 91 7.48 -18.70 -15.75
C ILE A 91 7.81 -18.62 -14.25
N PHE A 92 8.60 -17.63 -13.84
CA PHE A 92 8.98 -17.43 -12.44
C PHE A 92 7.77 -17.25 -11.51
N VAL A 93 6.81 -16.41 -11.93
CA VAL A 93 5.57 -16.16 -11.18
C VAL A 93 4.71 -17.42 -11.09
N THR A 94 4.55 -18.15 -12.20
CA THR A 94 3.73 -19.37 -12.25
C THR A 94 4.34 -20.48 -11.39
N PHE A 95 5.65 -20.71 -11.50
CA PHE A 95 6.38 -21.70 -10.71
C PHE A 95 6.26 -21.43 -9.21
N ARG A 96 6.48 -20.18 -8.79
CA ARG A 96 6.33 -19.77 -7.39
C ARG A 96 4.91 -19.98 -6.87
N SER A 97 3.91 -19.66 -7.69
CA SER A 97 2.50 -19.84 -7.34
C SER A 97 2.15 -21.32 -7.17
N TYR A 98 2.62 -22.16 -8.09
CA TYR A 98 2.45 -23.61 -8.05
C TYR A 98 3.08 -24.24 -6.80
N HIS A 99 4.32 -23.86 -6.47
CA HIS A 99 4.99 -24.38 -5.27
C HIS A 99 4.25 -23.97 -3.98
N HIS A 100 3.72 -22.76 -3.92
CA HIS A 100 2.93 -22.34 -2.76
C HIS A 100 1.61 -23.11 -2.67
N TYR A 101 0.94 -23.31 -3.80
CA TYR A 101 -0.29 -24.10 -3.88
C TYR A 101 -0.09 -25.54 -3.44
N SER A 102 0.95 -26.20 -3.95
CA SER A 102 1.22 -27.60 -3.61
C SER A 102 1.52 -27.78 -2.12
N SER A 103 2.20 -26.81 -1.50
CA SER A 103 2.45 -26.83 -0.06
C SER A 103 1.17 -26.72 0.76
N VAL A 104 0.28 -25.77 0.43
CA VAL A 104 -0.99 -25.62 1.17
C VAL A 104 -1.88 -26.84 0.95
N LYS A 105 -1.96 -27.35 -0.28
CA LYS A 105 -2.73 -28.56 -0.58
C LYS A 105 -2.21 -29.76 0.21
N LYS A 106 -0.90 -29.99 0.22
CA LYS A 106 -0.27 -31.07 1.01
C LYS A 106 -0.58 -30.94 2.50
N ASP A 107 -0.52 -29.73 3.06
CA ASP A 107 -0.86 -29.50 4.46
C ASP A 107 -2.34 -29.79 4.75
N LEU A 108 -3.25 -29.32 3.89
CA LEU A 108 -4.69 -29.58 4.01
C LEU A 108 -5.03 -31.07 3.91
N ASP A 109 -4.38 -31.79 2.98
CA ASP A 109 -4.56 -33.23 2.78
C ASP A 109 -3.99 -34.02 3.96
N SER A 110 -2.88 -33.55 4.55
CA SER A 110 -2.31 -34.18 5.75
C SER A 110 -3.16 -33.97 7.01
N GLY A 111 -3.92 -32.88 7.08
CA GLY A 111 -4.68 -32.50 8.26
C GLY A 111 -3.82 -32.16 9.49
N LEU A 112 -2.49 -32.08 9.35
CA LEU A 112 -1.58 -31.81 10.46
C LEU A 112 -1.63 -30.33 10.86
N ILE A 113 -1.94 -30.09 12.12
CA ILE A 113 -1.92 -28.76 12.74
C ILE A 113 -0.76 -28.71 13.73
N GLN A 114 0.07 -27.68 13.64
CA GLN A 114 1.08 -27.37 14.64
C GLN A 114 0.65 -26.18 15.48
N THR A 115 1.22 -26.09 16.69
CA THR A 115 1.02 -24.97 17.59
C THR A 115 2.35 -24.31 17.91
N ALA A 116 2.33 -22.98 18.05
CA ALA A 116 3.49 -22.22 18.51
C ALA A 116 3.05 -20.94 19.21
N ASP A 117 3.72 -20.61 20.31
CA ASP A 117 3.57 -19.32 20.96
C ASP A 117 4.33 -18.23 20.18
N GLY A 118 3.70 -17.08 20.04
CA GLY A 118 4.28 -15.93 19.34
C GLY A 118 3.49 -14.66 19.55
N CYS A 119 3.88 -13.62 18.83
CA CYS A 119 3.18 -12.33 18.84
C CYS A 119 3.03 -11.77 17.42
N LEU A 120 2.15 -10.80 17.26
CA LEU A 120 2.04 -10.06 16.02
C LEU A 120 3.15 -9.03 15.90
N GLU A 121 3.97 -9.17 14.87
CA GLU A 121 5.00 -8.20 14.51
C GLU A 121 4.70 -7.58 13.16
N TYR A 122 5.11 -6.32 13.01
CA TYR A 122 5.01 -5.64 11.73
C TYR A 122 6.34 -5.73 11.00
N GLY A 123 6.37 -6.59 9.98
CA GLY A 123 7.53 -6.81 9.12
C GLY A 123 7.69 -5.74 8.05
N LYS A 124 8.23 -6.12 6.88
CA LYS A 124 8.60 -5.16 5.82
C LYS A 124 7.42 -4.30 5.32
N ASP A 125 6.24 -4.88 5.16
CA ASP A 125 5.06 -4.17 4.60
C ASP A 125 3.69 -4.70 5.09
N LYS A 126 3.70 -5.59 6.08
CA LYS A 126 2.49 -6.27 6.60
C LYS A 126 2.76 -6.83 7.99
N TYR A 127 1.69 -7.16 8.69
CA TYR A 127 1.78 -7.99 9.87
C TYR A 127 2.18 -9.42 9.49
N GLU A 128 3.01 -10.00 10.33
CA GLU A 128 3.38 -11.40 10.34
C GLU A 128 3.36 -11.85 11.81
N ALA A 129 3.01 -13.12 12.04
CA ALA A 129 3.14 -13.67 13.38
C ALA A 129 4.58 -14.15 13.56
N SER A 130 5.25 -13.61 14.56
CA SER A 130 6.64 -13.90 14.90
C SER A 130 6.67 -14.88 16.06
N LEU A 131 7.39 -15.98 15.88
CA LEU A 131 7.58 -17.02 16.89
C LEU A 131 8.87 -16.75 17.66
N GLY A 132 8.97 -17.22 18.90
CA GLY A 132 10.15 -17.00 19.75
C GLY A 132 11.48 -17.53 19.18
N ASN A 133 11.43 -18.43 18.21
CA ASN A 133 12.60 -18.97 17.48
C ASN A 133 12.97 -18.17 16.22
N GLY A 134 12.34 -17.02 15.98
CA GLY A 134 12.55 -16.17 14.80
C GLY A 134 11.85 -16.67 13.52
N ALA A 135 11.08 -17.75 13.59
CA ALA A 135 10.25 -18.15 12.47
C ALA A 135 9.03 -17.22 12.32
N HIS A 136 8.64 -16.96 11.08
CA HIS A 136 7.47 -16.14 10.76
C HIS A 136 6.36 -17.00 10.15
N LEU A 137 5.14 -16.81 10.65
CA LEU A 137 3.93 -17.40 10.10
C LEU A 137 3.20 -16.39 9.20
N VAL A 138 2.60 -16.92 8.14
CA VAL A 138 1.87 -16.13 7.15
C VAL A 138 0.45 -15.88 7.66
N LEU A 139 0.17 -14.61 7.94
CA LEU A 139 -1.18 -14.17 8.23
C LEU A 139 -2.02 -14.11 6.94
N PRO A 140 -3.30 -14.49 7.04
CA PRO A 140 -4.35 -13.99 6.18
C PRO A 140 -4.27 -12.49 5.84
N ARG A 141 -4.67 -12.11 4.62
CA ARG A 141 -4.70 -10.69 4.22
C ARG A 141 -5.61 -9.84 5.11
N VAL A 142 -6.69 -10.45 5.60
CA VAL A 142 -7.60 -9.89 6.60
C VAL A 142 -7.47 -10.80 7.82
N TRP A 143 -7.02 -10.23 8.92
CA TRP A 143 -6.70 -10.94 10.15
C TRP A 143 -7.45 -10.27 11.31
N ASN A 144 -8.77 -10.18 11.16
CA ASN A 144 -9.63 -9.55 12.15
C ASN A 144 -9.45 -10.23 13.52
N GLY A 145 -9.65 -9.45 14.59
CA GLY A 145 -9.62 -9.94 15.97
C GLY A 145 -8.24 -10.02 16.61
N LEU A 146 -7.15 -10.09 15.83
CA LEU A 146 -5.82 -10.02 16.43
C LEU A 146 -5.37 -8.57 16.61
N LEU A 147 -4.64 -8.34 17.69
CA LEU A 147 -4.10 -7.05 18.10
C LEU A 147 -2.59 -7.17 18.36
N PRO A 148 -1.78 -6.17 17.99
CA PRO A 148 -0.38 -6.10 18.37
C PRO A 148 -0.26 -5.92 19.89
N GLY A 149 0.83 -6.44 20.48
CA GLY A 149 1.04 -6.41 21.92
C GLY A 149 0.32 -7.51 22.70
N ILE A 150 -0.23 -8.51 22.04
CA ILE A 150 -0.77 -9.72 22.68
C ILE A 150 0.08 -10.92 22.24
N ASN A 151 0.37 -11.82 23.18
CA ASN A 151 0.95 -13.11 22.88
C ASN A 151 -0.17 -14.12 22.59
N TYR A 152 -0.02 -14.83 21.49
CA TYR A 152 -0.97 -15.81 21.02
C TYR A 152 -0.33 -17.19 20.95
N LEU A 153 -1.15 -18.21 21.18
CA LEU A 153 -0.89 -19.57 20.71
C LEU A 153 -1.49 -19.69 19.30
N PHE A 154 -0.63 -19.71 18.29
CA PHE A 154 -1.06 -19.86 16.90
C PHE A 154 -1.24 -21.33 16.55
N TYR A 155 -2.37 -21.66 15.93
CA TYR A 155 -2.60 -22.94 15.26
C TYR A 155 -2.33 -22.75 13.78
N TYR A 156 -1.41 -23.50 13.20
CA TYR A 156 -0.96 -23.26 11.82
C TYR A 156 -0.62 -24.54 11.06
N LEU A 157 -0.56 -24.42 9.73
CA LEU A 157 -0.17 -25.48 8.81
C LEU A 157 1.36 -25.53 8.66
N PRO A 158 2.04 -26.67 8.88
CA PRO A 158 3.49 -26.71 9.01
C PRO A 158 4.27 -26.38 7.74
N GLY A 159 3.86 -26.88 6.57
CA GLY A 159 4.59 -26.67 5.32
C GLY A 159 4.44 -25.24 4.79
N SER A 160 3.21 -24.75 4.74
CA SER A 160 2.82 -23.46 4.20
C SER A 160 2.94 -22.31 5.21
N ARG A 161 3.05 -22.64 6.50
CA ARG A 161 3.11 -21.70 7.64
C ARG A 161 1.90 -20.76 7.73
N ILE A 162 0.75 -21.18 7.22
CA ILE A 162 -0.48 -20.38 7.26
C ILE A 162 -1.17 -20.56 8.60
N ILE A 163 -1.55 -19.46 9.25
CA ILE A 163 -2.32 -19.47 10.49
C ILE A 163 -3.78 -19.84 10.20
N LEU A 164 -4.29 -20.78 10.99
CA LEU A 164 -5.66 -21.26 10.97
C LEU A 164 -6.53 -20.59 12.04
N SER A 165 -5.99 -20.41 13.25
CA SER A 165 -6.59 -19.64 14.35
C SER A 165 -5.49 -19.18 15.32
N ALA A 166 -5.85 -18.28 16.23
CA ALA A 166 -4.96 -17.80 17.29
C ALA A 166 -5.73 -17.70 18.60
N GLU A 167 -5.18 -18.30 19.67
CA GLU A 167 -5.73 -18.21 21.02
C GLU A 167 -4.90 -17.22 21.85
N THR A 168 -5.55 -16.29 22.54
CA THR A 168 -4.88 -15.34 23.43
C THR A 168 -4.25 -16.07 24.63
N ARG A 169 -2.94 -15.91 24.82
CA ARG A 169 -2.19 -16.53 25.93
C ARG A 169 -1.89 -15.56 27.06
N SER A 170 -1.29 -14.43 26.71
CA SER A 170 -0.94 -13.40 27.69
C SER A 170 -0.99 -12.03 27.06
N VAL A 171 -1.34 -11.06 27.90
CA VAL A 171 -1.58 -9.69 27.49
C VAL A 171 -0.43 -8.83 27.98
N MET A 172 0.19 -8.07 27.08
CA MET A 172 1.26 -7.14 27.45
C MET A 172 0.67 -5.98 28.28
N PRO A 173 1.44 -5.40 29.23
CA PRO A 173 1.02 -4.17 29.91
C PRO A 173 0.53 -3.10 28.92
N PRO A 174 -0.57 -2.40 29.19
CA PRO A 174 -1.20 -1.47 28.24
C PRO A 174 -0.24 -0.42 27.66
N GLU A 175 0.69 0.09 28.48
CA GLU A 175 1.71 1.06 28.07
C GLU A 175 2.67 0.48 27.02
N ARG A 176 3.22 -0.71 27.26
CA ARG A 176 4.11 -1.38 26.31
C ARG A 176 3.39 -1.76 25.02
N ALA A 177 2.12 -2.17 25.10
CA ALA A 177 1.31 -2.44 23.91
C ALA A 177 1.08 -1.17 23.07
N ARG A 178 0.86 -0.03 23.73
CA ARG A 178 0.75 1.29 23.10
C ARG A 178 2.07 1.70 22.43
N GLU A 179 3.20 1.56 23.12
CA GLU A 179 4.54 1.82 22.57
C GLU A 179 4.84 0.95 21.35
N LYS A 180 4.52 -0.35 21.43
CA LYS A 180 4.68 -1.27 20.30
C LYS A 180 3.84 -0.85 19.10
N LEU A 181 2.59 -0.42 19.33
CA LEU A 181 1.73 0.09 18.27
C LEU A 181 2.29 1.38 17.66
N ILE A 182 2.85 2.30 18.46
CA ILE A 182 3.56 3.50 17.97
C ILE A 182 4.74 3.10 17.08
N GLU A 183 5.55 2.14 17.52
CA GLU A 183 6.69 1.62 16.75
C GLU A 183 6.23 1.08 15.38
N ILE A 184 5.15 0.29 15.37
CA ILE A 184 4.57 -0.30 14.16
C ILE A 184 4.05 0.78 13.20
N LEU A 185 3.27 1.74 13.72
CA LEU A 185 2.76 2.85 12.94
C LEU A 185 3.91 3.72 12.40
N GLY A 186 4.96 3.91 13.19
CA GLY A 186 6.18 4.60 12.79
C GLY A 186 6.86 3.93 11.61
N LYS A 187 7.10 2.62 11.68
CA LYS A 187 7.66 1.84 10.55
C LYS A 187 6.78 1.94 9.30
N ALA A 188 5.47 1.79 9.44
CA ALA A 188 4.54 1.77 8.32
C ALA A 188 4.39 3.14 7.61
N ASN A 189 4.38 4.23 8.38
CA ASN A 189 4.26 5.61 7.90
C ASN A 189 5.62 6.32 7.71
N ARG A 190 6.72 5.66 8.06
CA ARG A 190 8.11 6.16 8.07
C ARG A 190 8.42 7.25 9.10
N PHE A 191 7.70 7.39 10.22
CA PHE A 191 8.07 8.36 11.27
C PHE A 191 8.79 7.68 12.45
N THR A 192 9.44 8.47 13.30
CA THR A 192 10.12 8.02 14.54
C THR A 192 9.42 8.55 15.80
N GLY A 193 9.84 8.07 16.98
CA GLY A 193 9.38 8.64 18.25
C GLY A 193 9.73 10.13 18.40
N GLU A 194 10.92 10.54 17.94
CA GLU A 194 11.36 11.94 17.88
C GLU A 194 10.44 12.81 17.01
N ASP A 195 9.96 12.27 15.89
CA ASP A 195 8.98 12.95 15.03
C ASP A 195 7.67 13.19 15.79
N ILE A 196 7.22 12.28 16.66
CA ILE A 196 6.02 12.49 17.47
C ILE A 196 6.25 13.60 18.50
N GLU A 197 7.38 13.58 19.20
CA GLU A 197 7.66 14.56 20.25
C GLU A 197 7.81 15.98 19.69
N THR A 198 8.47 16.13 18.54
CA THR A 198 8.55 17.41 17.84
C THR A 198 7.16 17.88 17.37
N ASN A 199 6.35 16.96 16.82
CA ASN A 199 5.02 17.30 16.35
C ASN A 199 4.05 17.67 17.49
N ARG A 200 4.22 17.14 18.72
CA ARG A 200 3.47 17.55 19.92
C ARG A 200 3.69 19.02 20.27
N GLN A 201 4.88 19.55 19.99
CA GLN A 201 5.23 20.96 20.17
C GLN A 201 4.69 21.84 19.04
N GLY A 202 4.04 21.24 18.03
CA GLY A 202 3.51 21.94 16.87
C GLY A 202 4.54 22.23 15.78
N ASP A 203 5.73 21.62 15.84
CA ASP A 203 6.80 21.81 14.86
C ASP A 203 7.04 20.55 14.01
N MET A 204 7.80 20.67 12.92
CA MET A 204 8.16 19.56 12.04
C MET A 204 9.66 19.24 12.11
N THR A 205 10.02 17.96 12.02
CA THR A 205 11.43 17.56 11.93
C THR A 205 12.01 17.80 10.53
N PHE A 206 13.33 17.96 10.43
CA PHE A 206 14.03 18.07 9.13
C PHE A 206 13.73 16.89 8.20
N ARG A 207 13.58 15.68 8.75
CA ARG A 207 13.24 14.48 7.98
C ARG A 207 11.87 14.58 7.34
N GLN A 208 10.87 15.14 8.05
CA GLN A 208 9.54 15.36 7.51
C GLN A 208 9.54 16.45 6.44
N ILE A 209 10.30 17.54 6.66
CA ILE A 209 10.51 18.64 5.69
C ILE A 209 11.05 18.09 4.36
N VAL A 210 12.13 17.29 4.41
CA VAL A 210 12.70 16.63 3.22
C VAL A 210 11.67 15.72 2.52
N ARG A 211 10.78 15.07 3.29
CA ARG A 211 9.75 14.19 2.75
C ARG A 211 8.61 14.93 2.02
N LEU A 212 8.49 16.25 2.22
CA LEU A 212 7.56 17.11 1.47
C LEU A 212 8.14 17.60 0.13
N LEU A 213 9.47 17.58 -0.03
CA LEU A 213 10.15 18.04 -1.26
C LEU A 213 9.69 17.34 -2.55
N PRO A 214 9.39 16.02 -2.58
CA PRO A 214 8.90 15.37 -3.80
C PRO A 214 7.60 16.01 -4.33
N ASN A 215 6.69 16.48 -3.47
CA ASN A 215 5.47 17.15 -3.92
C ASN A 215 5.76 18.51 -4.56
N ILE A 216 6.76 19.22 -4.03
CA ILE A 216 7.27 20.48 -4.60
C ILE A 216 7.89 20.20 -5.98
N LEU A 217 8.74 19.16 -6.08
CA LEU A 217 9.37 18.76 -7.33
C LEU A 217 8.34 18.34 -8.39
N VAL A 218 7.29 17.60 -8.00
CA VAL A 218 6.18 17.25 -8.89
C VAL A 218 5.48 18.53 -9.38
N GLY A 219 5.22 19.49 -8.49
CA GLY A 219 4.69 20.81 -8.88
C GLY A 219 5.56 21.51 -9.92
N PHE A 220 6.88 21.58 -9.70
CA PHE A 220 7.83 22.14 -10.67
C PHE A 220 7.85 21.36 -11.99
N LEU A 221 7.82 20.02 -11.94
CA LEU A 221 7.83 19.17 -13.13
C LEU A 221 6.59 19.39 -14.01
N PHE A 222 5.43 19.72 -13.41
CA PHE A 222 4.25 20.14 -14.17
C PHE A 222 4.32 21.59 -14.66
N THR A 223 4.99 22.46 -13.90
CA THR A 223 5.09 23.89 -14.24
C THR A 223 6.06 24.15 -15.39
N LEU A 224 7.22 23.48 -15.43
CA LEU A 224 8.28 23.74 -16.41
C LEU A 224 7.85 23.49 -17.87
N PRO A 225 7.21 22.36 -18.23
CA PRO A 225 6.69 22.16 -19.59
C PRO A 225 5.64 23.20 -19.95
N GLY A 226 4.77 23.56 -19.00
CA GLY A 226 3.77 24.60 -19.21
C GLY A 226 4.38 25.96 -19.55
N ILE A 227 5.44 26.36 -18.83
CA ILE A 227 6.23 27.55 -19.14
C ILE A 227 6.92 27.41 -20.50
N ALA A 228 7.53 26.26 -20.81
CA ALA A 228 8.21 26.04 -22.09
C ALA A 228 7.24 26.14 -23.28
N PHE A 229 6.05 25.55 -23.18
CA PHE A 229 5.00 25.67 -24.19
C PHE A 229 4.50 27.11 -24.35
N LEU A 230 4.29 27.82 -23.25
CA LEU A 230 3.87 29.22 -23.28
C LEU A 230 4.94 30.12 -23.90
N SER A 231 6.20 29.92 -23.53
CA SER A 231 7.35 30.63 -24.11
C SER A 231 7.52 30.33 -25.59
N TYR A 232 7.33 29.07 -26.01
CA TYR A 232 7.37 28.68 -27.42
C TYR A 232 6.24 29.33 -28.22
N PHE A 233 5.02 29.35 -27.66
CA PHE A 233 3.89 30.07 -28.26
C PHE A 233 4.19 31.55 -28.42
N LEU A 234 4.70 32.19 -27.36
CA LEU A 234 5.07 33.60 -27.37
C LEU A 234 6.20 33.89 -28.38
N TYR A 235 7.16 32.98 -28.49
CA TYR A 235 8.23 33.04 -29.48
C TYR A 235 7.67 33.02 -30.90
N ILE A 236 6.77 32.08 -31.23
CA ILE A 236 6.12 32.04 -32.54
C ILE A 236 5.36 33.34 -32.81
N LEU A 237 4.57 33.81 -31.83
CA LEU A 237 3.72 34.99 -31.95
C LEU A 237 4.51 36.28 -32.18
N LEU A 238 5.65 36.45 -31.50
CA LEU A 238 6.41 37.70 -31.51
C LEU A 238 7.58 37.70 -32.49
N LEU A 239 8.22 36.55 -32.73
CA LEU A 239 9.53 36.47 -33.40
C LEU A 239 9.50 35.70 -34.72
N ALA A 240 8.38 35.07 -35.10
CA ALA A 240 8.23 34.37 -36.37
C ALA A 240 7.05 34.95 -37.21
N PRO A 241 7.12 36.23 -37.64
CA PRO A 241 6.05 36.88 -38.39
C PRO A 241 5.79 36.24 -39.76
N ASP A 242 6.80 35.58 -40.35
CA ASP A 242 6.70 34.95 -41.68
C ASP A 242 6.24 33.48 -41.64
N ALA A 243 6.00 32.91 -40.46
CA ALA A 243 5.48 31.55 -40.38
C ALA A 243 4.04 31.49 -40.96
N ASP A 244 3.67 30.38 -41.60
CA ASP A 244 2.29 30.17 -42.04
C ASP A 244 1.37 29.94 -40.83
N TRP A 245 0.89 31.05 -40.24
CA TRP A 245 0.12 31.03 -39.02
C TRP A 245 -1.20 30.28 -39.20
N LYS A 246 -1.77 30.27 -40.42
CA LYS A 246 -3.05 29.61 -40.67
C LYS A 246 -3.02 28.11 -40.44
N GLU A 247 -1.90 27.44 -40.74
CA GLU A 247 -1.76 25.99 -40.53
C GLU A 247 -1.41 25.65 -39.08
N ASN A 248 -0.66 26.52 -38.39
CA ASN A 248 -0.14 26.25 -37.06
C ASN A 248 -0.96 26.85 -35.91
N LEU A 249 -1.85 27.82 -36.17
CA LEU A 249 -2.58 28.57 -35.13
C LEU A 249 -3.48 27.66 -34.29
N VAL A 250 -4.15 26.69 -34.90
CA VAL A 250 -5.00 25.75 -34.16
C VAL A 250 -4.15 24.89 -33.21
N ALA A 251 -3.03 24.34 -33.70
CA ALA A 251 -2.10 23.56 -32.89
C ALA A 251 -1.47 24.41 -31.77
N ALA A 252 -1.07 25.64 -32.09
CA ALA A 252 -0.47 26.59 -31.14
C ALA A 252 -1.44 26.98 -30.02
N VAL A 253 -2.71 27.24 -30.34
CA VAL A 253 -3.76 27.51 -29.34
C VAL A 253 -4.00 26.29 -28.45
N ILE A 254 -4.12 25.09 -29.03
CA ILE A 254 -4.31 23.84 -28.25
C ILE A 254 -3.12 23.62 -27.30
N VAL A 255 -1.90 23.74 -27.80
CA VAL A 255 -0.67 23.59 -26.99
C VAL A 255 -0.61 24.64 -25.88
N THR A 256 -1.04 25.88 -26.16
CA THR A 256 -1.07 26.97 -25.16
C THR A 256 -2.11 26.72 -24.08
N ILE A 257 -3.31 26.26 -24.43
CA ILE A 257 -4.36 25.93 -23.46
C ILE A 257 -3.90 24.77 -22.56
N ILE A 258 -3.38 23.70 -23.16
CA ILE A 258 -2.88 22.54 -22.42
C ILE A 258 -1.70 22.94 -21.53
N GLY A 259 -0.70 23.61 -22.10
CA GLY A 259 0.50 24.09 -21.40
C GLY A 259 0.15 25.06 -20.27
N GLY A 260 -0.76 26.01 -20.51
CA GLY A 260 -1.27 26.94 -19.52
C GLY A 260 -1.98 26.23 -18.37
N ALA A 261 -2.82 25.22 -18.65
CA ALA A 261 -3.46 24.42 -17.62
C ALA A 261 -2.44 23.67 -16.75
N PHE A 262 -1.42 23.06 -17.37
CA PHE A 262 -0.31 22.41 -16.64
C PHE A 262 0.48 23.40 -15.78
N ALA A 263 0.77 24.60 -16.30
CA ALA A 263 1.46 25.65 -15.56
C ALA A 263 0.68 26.10 -14.32
N VAL A 264 -0.63 26.34 -14.47
CA VAL A 264 -1.50 26.76 -13.35
C VAL A 264 -1.61 25.66 -12.29
N VAL A 265 -1.84 24.41 -12.70
CA VAL A 265 -1.94 23.28 -11.76
C VAL A 265 -0.61 23.05 -11.06
N GLY A 266 0.50 23.05 -11.79
CA GLY A 266 1.85 22.91 -11.25
C GLY A 266 2.20 24.01 -10.25
N LEU A 267 1.93 25.27 -10.60
CA LEU A 267 2.15 26.42 -9.73
C LEU A 267 1.31 26.33 -8.45
N PHE A 268 0.04 25.96 -8.56
CA PHE A 268 -0.84 25.79 -7.41
C PHE A 268 -0.32 24.71 -6.44
N ILE A 269 0.09 23.55 -6.96
CA ILE A 269 0.69 22.47 -6.15
C ILE A 269 1.98 22.95 -5.47
N THR A 270 2.81 23.70 -6.20
CA THR A 270 4.10 24.21 -5.74
C THR A 270 3.91 25.21 -4.62
N VAL A 271 3.10 26.25 -4.82
CA VAL A 271 2.81 27.31 -3.82
C VAL A 271 2.19 26.70 -2.56
N LYS A 272 1.24 25.77 -2.71
CA LYS A 272 0.61 25.08 -1.58
C LYS A 272 1.65 24.32 -0.75
N SER A 273 2.49 23.53 -1.41
CA SER A 273 3.51 22.70 -0.74
C SER A 273 4.63 23.53 -0.13
N LEU A 274 5.06 24.60 -0.81
CA LEU A 274 6.09 25.51 -0.33
C LEU A 274 5.61 26.30 0.88
N SER A 275 4.33 26.68 0.90
CA SER A 275 3.74 27.33 2.07
C SER A 275 3.71 26.42 3.30
N ASP A 276 3.46 25.12 3.15
CA ASP A 276 3.56 24.21 4.29
C ASP A 276 5.00 24.08 4.76
N LEU A 277 5.95 24.04 3.82
CA LEU A 277 7.39 23.99 4.11
C LEU A 277 7.83 25.20 4.94
N PHE A 278 7.44 26.42 4.55
CA PHE A 278 7.80 27.64 5.27
C PHE A 278 7.09 27.83 6.61
N SER A 279 5.94 27.17 6.80
CA SER A 279 5.25 27.25 8.09
C SER A 279 6.03 26.51 9.18
N PHE A 280 6.75 25.43 8.83
CA PHE A 280 7.40 24.52 9.78
C PHE A 280 6.47 24.00 10.90
N LYS A 281 5.15 24.15 10.76
CA LYS A 281 4.17 23.79 11.78
C LYS A 281 3.48 22.47 11.49
N ALA A 282 3.28 21.69 12.54
CA ALA A 282 2.41 20.54 12.58
C ALA A 282 1.11 20.90 13.30
N VAL A 283 -0.03 20.52 12.72
CA VAL A 283 -1.37 20.66 13.34
C VAL A 283 -1.86 19.28 13.75
N SER A 284 -2.46 19.17 14.92
CA SER A 284 -3.03 17.92 15.42
C SER A 284 -4.55 17.85 15.23
N ILE A 285 -5.05 16.64 15.01
CA ILE A 285 -6.48 16.30 15.07
C ILE A 285 -6.65 14.99 15.82
N GLU A 286 -7.68 14.91 16.67
CA GLU A 286 -7.98 13.75 17.50
C GLU A 286 -9.33 13.14 17.11
N GLY A 287 -9.44 11.81 17.24
CA GLY A 287 -10.70 11.11 17.05
C GLY A 287 -10.52 9.61 16.84
N GLU A 288 -11.64 8.92 16.67
CA GLU A 288 -11.64 7.49 16.33
C GLU A 288 -11.01 7.27 14.94
N GLY A 289 -10.01 6.39 14.87
CA GLY A 289 -9.34 6.02 13.64
C GLY A 289 -10.11 4.94 12.90
N ARG A 290 -10.49 5.25 11.66
CA ARG A 290 -11.16 4.34 10.75
C ARG A 290 -10.37 4.09 9.48
N LYS A 291 -10.34 2.83 9.05
CA LYS A 291 -9.76 2.41 7.76
C LYS A 291 -10.76 2.61 6.63
N ILE A 292 -10.38 3.41 5.63
CA ILE A 292 -11.21 3.61 4.43
C ILE A 292 -10.47 3.16 3.18
N ARG A 293 -11.15 2.30 2.42
CA ARG A 293 -10.69 1.82 1.12
C ARG A 293 -11.62 2.36 0.05
N ARG A 294 -11.12 3.23 -0.83
CA ARG A 294 -11.85 3.71 -2.00
C ARG A 294 -11.39 2.98 -3.24
N VAL A 295 -12.33 2.36 -3.94
CA VAL A 295 -12.09 1.77 -5.25
C VAL A 295 -12.62 2.74 -6.29
N SER A 296 -11.74 3.48 -6.93
CA SER A 296 -12.12 4.31 -8.07
C SER A 296 -12.20 3.41 -9.29
N ARG A 297 -13.40 3.31 -9.87
CA ARG A 297 -13.62 2.67 -11.17
C ARG A 297 -13.42 3.74 -12.23
N THR A 298 -12.28 3.72 -12.90
CA THR A 298 -12.14 4.54 -14.11
C THR A 298 -12.99 3.89 -15.19
N ARG A 299 -14.12 4.52 -15.56
CA ARG A 299 -14.94 4.08 -16.70
C ARG A 299 -14.10 4.27 -17.97
N SER A 300 -13.39 3.22 -18.35
CA SER A 300 -12.83 3.12 -19.69
C SER A 300 -13.98 2.86 -20.67
N ASN A 301 -14.07 3.63 -21.74
CA ASN A 301 -14.98 3.35 -22.86
C ASN A 301 -14.58 2.08 -23.64
N SER A 302 -13.42 1.47 -23.34
CA SER A 302 -13.06 0.18 -23.90
C SER A 302 -13.83 -0.94 -23.18
N ARG A 303 -14.64 -1.69 -23.94
CA ARG A 303 -15.49 -2.81 -23.49
C ARG A 303 -14.75 -3.94 -22.76
N SER A 304 -13.43 -3.90 -22.62
CA SER A 304 -12.63 -5.06 -22.17
C SER A 304 -11.79 -4.86 -20.90
N SER A 305 -11.72 -3.67 -20.28
CA SER A 305 -10.94 -3.57 -19.02
C SER A 305 -11.32 -2.37 -18.16
N SER A 306 -12.10 -2.61 -17.10
CA SER A 306 -12.24 -1.63 -16.01
C SER A 306 -11.05 -1.74 -15.07
N SER A 307 -10.10 -0.82 -15.17
CA SER A 307 -9.00 -0.73 -14.19
C SER A 307 -9.52 -0.12 -12.90
N ASN A 308 -9.40 -0.87 -11.80
CA ASN A 308 -9.80 -0.44 -10.48
C ASN A 308 -8.57 0.13 -9.75
N THR A 309 -8.53 1.44 -9.54
CA THR A 309 -7.49 2.06 -8.72
C THR A 309 -7.96 2.05 -7.26
N VAL A 310 -7.23 1.35 -6.40
CA VAL A 310 -7.53 1.29 -4.96
C VAL A 310 -6.68 2.31 -4.22
N SER A 311 -7.33 3.30 -3.61
CA SER A 311 -6.70 4.26 -2.71
C SER A 311 -7.07 3.95 -1.27
N TYR A 312 -6.10 4.11 -0.36
CA TYR A 312 -6.25 3.84 1.06
C TYR A 312 -6.19 5.14 1.84
N TYR A 313 -7.04 5.26 2.85
CA TYR A 313 -7.16 6.43 3.68
C TYR A 313 -7.29 6.04 5.15
N TYR A 314 -6.75 6.89 6.02
CA TYR A 314 -7.21 6.99 7.40
C TYR A 314 -8.31 8.03 7.45
N ARG A 315 -9.37 7.77 8.23
CA ARG A 315 -10.32 8.79 8.66
C ARG A 315 -10.21 8.93 10.17
N VAL A 316 -9.97 10.14 10.64
CA VAL A 316 -9.96 10.48 12.08
C VAL A 316 -10.77 11.74 12.24
N ALA A 317 -11.75 11.68 13.15
CA ALA A 317 -12.89 12.61 13.15
C ALA A 317 -13.53 12.65 11.74
N GLU A 318 -13.59 13.83 11.12
CA GLU A 318 -14.17 14.02 9.78
C GLU A 318 -13.12 14.17 8.67
N LYS A 319 -11.82 14.07 9.01
CA LYS A 319 -10.74 14.34 8.08
C LYS A 319 -10.15 13.04 7.54
N GLU A 320 -9.88 13.02 6.23
CA GLU A 320 -9.29 11.87 5.54
C GLU A 320 -7.86 12.15 5.08
N PHE A 321 -6.98 11.19 5.32
CA PHE A 321 -5.57 11.26 4.96
C PHE A 321 -5.22 10.12 4.01
N LYS A 322 -4.79 10.45 2.79
CA LYS A 322 -4.31 9.46 1.83
C LYS A 322 -2.99 8.87 2.33
N ILE A 323 -2.92 7.55 2.39
CA ILE A 323 -1.79 6.83 2.99
C ILE A 323 -1.35 5.63 2.15
N PRO A 324 -0.11 5.16 2.31
CA PRO A 324 0.34 3.96 1.63
C PRO A 324 -0.37 2.71 2.17
N LYS A 325 -0.53 1.68 1.34
CA LYS A 325 -1.19 0.41 1.71
C LYS A 325 -0.64 -0.21 3.01
N ARG A 326 0.66 -0.14 3.23
CA ARG A 326 1.29 -0.71 4.42
C ARG A 326 0.83 0.02 5.71
N ALA A 327 0.75 1.35 5.66
CA ALA A 327 0.19 2.17 6.74
C ALA A 327 -1.27 1.76 7.00
N TYR A 328 -2.07 1.62 5.93
CA TYR A 328 -3.47 1.17 6.04
C TYR A 328 -3.60 -0.15 6.80
N LEU A 329 -2.69 -1.10 6.54
CA LEU A 329 -2.69 -2.38 7.23
C LEU A 329 -2.25 -2.27 8.70
N ALA A 330 -1.38 -1.32 9.04
CA ALA A 330 -0.84 -1.07 10.38
C ALA A 330 -1.86 -0.45 11.36
N LEU A 331 -2.92 0.18 10.86
CA LEU A 331 -3.93 0.81 11.71
C LEU A 331 -4.88 -0.24 12.32
N VAL A 332 -5.06 -0.15 13.63
CA VAL A 332 -6.10 -0.88 14.36
C VAL A 332 -7.39 -0.04 14.30
N ASP A 333 -8.47 -0.63 13.80
CA ASP A 333 -9.74 0.09 13.59
C ASP A 333 -10.41 0.36 14.95
N GLY A 334 -11.06 1.51 15.11
CA GLY A 334 -11.87 1.82 16.30
C GLY A 334 -11.09 2.38 17.50
N LEU A 335 -9.75 2.42 17.45
CA LEU A 335 -8.97 3.10 18.50
C LEU A 335 -9.02 4.62 18.32
N THR A 336 -8.86 5.36 19.42
CA THR A 336 -8.71 6.82 19.35
C THR A 336 -7.26 7.18 19.06
N TYR A 337 -7.05 8.00 18.04
CA TYR A 337 -5.74 8.46 17.60
C TYR A 337 -5.64 9.98 17.61
N ARG A 338 -4.41 10.47 17.75
CA ARG A 338 -4.00 11.83 17.43
C ARG A 338 -3.13 11.80 16.18
N LEU A 339 -3.53 12.53 15.15
CA LEU A 339 -2.81 12.63 13.88
C LEU A 339 -2.20 14.01 13.78
N TYR A 340 -0.94 14.05 13.36
CA TYR A 340 -0.23 15.29 13.08
C TYR A 340 -0.11 15.46 11.56
N HIS A 341 -0.46 16.64 11.05
CA HIS A 341 -0.46 16.90 9.61
C HIS A 341 -0.03 18.33 9.27
N THR A 342 0.33 18.55 8.02
CA THR A 342 0.59 19.91 7.50
C THR A 342 -0.71 20.74 7.42
N PRO A 343 -0.69 22.05 7.73
CA PRO A 343 -1.90 22.85 7.79
C PRO A 343 -2.68 22.92 6.47
N ARG A 344 -2.01 23.12 5.33
CA ARG A 344 -2.66 23.41 4.04
C ARG A 344 -2.75 22.17 3.15
N SER A 345 -1.65 21.43 2.95
CA SER A 345 -1.66 20.20 2.14
C SER A 345 -2.31 19.01 2.82
N SER A 346 -2.52 19.05 4.15
CA SER A 346 -3.08 17.93 4.93
C SER A 346 -2.31 16.63 4.70
N VAL A 347 -1.00 16.72 4.52
CA VAL A 347 -0.10 15.58 4.44
C VAL A 347 0.11 15.06 5.86
N LEU A 348 -0.13 13.76 6.06
CA LEU A 348 0.10 13.10 7.34
C LEU A 348 1.61 13.08 7.66
N LEU A 349 1.97 13.57 8.83
CA LEU A 349 3.34 13.61 9.34
C LEU A 349 3.61 12.44 10.28
N SER A 350 2.79 12.28 11.32
CA SER A 350 2.86 11.20 12.30
C SER A 350 1.47 10.89 12.88
N ILE A 351 1.36 9.74 13.55
CA ILE A 351 0.13 9.28 14.19
C ILE A 351 0.48 8.56 15.49
N GLU A 352 -0.26 8.84 16.56
CA GLU A 352 -0.12 8.14 17.83
C GLU A 352 -1.48 7.69 18.38
N PRO A 353 -1.58 6.47 18.94
CA PRO A 353 -2.75 6.02 19.67
C PRO A 353 -2.83 6.76 21.01
N LEU A 354 -4.02 7.21 21.40
CA LEU A 354 -4.28 7.82 22.71
C LEU A 354 -4.58 6.77 23.78
N ILE A 355 -5.12 5.63 23.37
CA ILE A 355 -5.50 4.50 24.24
C ILE A 355 -4.70 3.26 23.83
N SER A 356 -4.46 2.35 24.77
CA SER A 356 -3.83 1.06 24.45
C SER A 356 -4.72 0.24 23.50
N PRO A 357 -4.14 -0.51 22.55
CA PRO A 357 -4.93 -1.45 21.73
C PRO A 357 -5.54 -2.58 22.55
N VAL A 358 -5.02 -2.84 23.76
CA VAL A 358 -5.47 -3.90 24.65
C VAL A 358 -6.62 -3.38 25.52
N PRO A 359 -7.82 -3.98 25.47
CA PRO A 359 -8.90 -3.69 26.40
C PRO A 359 -8.48 -3.87 27.87
N GLU A 360 -8.83 -2.91 28.74
CA GLU A 360 -8.52 -2.98 30.18
C GLU A 360 -9.09 -4.25 30.84
N GLU A 361 -10.25 -4.72 30.38
CA GLU A 361 -10.90 -5.95 30.84
C GLU A 361 -9.97 -7.17 30.74
N LEU A 362 -9.28 -7.32 29.59
CA LEU A 362 -8.34 -8.41 29.35
C LEU A 362 -7.08 -8.32 30.23
N SER A 363 -6.70 -7.11 30.66
CA SER A 363 -5.56 -6.93 31.57
C SER A 363 -5.89 -7.32 33.02
N SER A 364 -7.17 -7.24 33.41
CA SER A 364 -7.62 -7.52 34.78
C SER A 364 -7.84 -9.01 35.07
N SER A 365 -8.26 -9.78 34.06
CA SER A 365 -8.56 -11.22 34.22
C SER A 365 -7.33 -12.07 34.54
N GLY A 366 -6.11 -11.59 34.27
CA GLY A 366 -4.87 -12.32 34.53
C GLY A 366 -4.35 -12.25 35.97
N ARG A 367 -5.01 -11.52 36.88
CA ARG A 367 -4.55 -11.38 38.27
C ARG A 367 -5.13 -12.40 39.27
N ASN A 368 -6.16 -13.15 38.89
CA ASN A 368 -6.92 -14.01 39.81
C ASN A 368 -6.69 -15.53 39.61
N THR A 369 -5.67 -15.91 38.84
CA THR A 369 -5.22 -17.31 38.64
C THR A 369 -3.76 -17.41 39.01
#